data_AF-A0A3B9T0J0-F1
#
_entry.id   AF-A0A3B9T0J0-F1
#
_cell.length_a   1.000
_cell.length_b   1.000
_cell.length_c   1.000
_cell.angle_alpha   90.00
_cell.angle_beta   90.00
_cell.angle_gamma   90.00
#
_symmetry.space_group_name_H-M   'P 1'
#
loop_
_entity.id
_entity.type
_entity.pdbx_description
1 polymer ?
#
loop_
_entity_poly.entity_id
_entity_poly.type
_entity_poly.pdbx_seq_one_letter_code
_entity_poly.pdbx_strand_id
1 'polypeptide(L)'
;YQEQYGDLYNLEATPAESTTYRLAKHDVARYPDIITAAQPGQTPYYTNSSHLPVGYTEDIFSALDIQDDLQTRYTSGTVFHAFLGEKLPDWKSAANLVRKIAENYKLPYYTMSPTYSVCKNHGYLVGEQYVCPECGCETEVYSRITGYYRPVKNFNDGKAQEFKDRKEYVIERSIMQRKSVVNLSETTEPEAPAEDQVLLFATRTCPNCKMAERFLNQAGIAYQKVIADEEPELVQKYDIHQAPTLIVPNGSSSEKIVNVSNIRRFTEQAALQMQHAAAAANA
;
A
#
# COMPACT_ATOMS: atom_id res chain seq x y z
N TYR A 1 -29.02 7.76 -5.10
CA TYR A 1 -29.08 6.57 -5.97
C TYR A 1 -29.31 5.30 -5.18
N GLN A 2 -28.39 4.87 -4.29
CA GLN A 2 -28.58 3.64 -3.51
C GLN A 2 -29.89 3.62 -2.70
N GLU A 3 -30.15 4.65 -1.89
CA GLU A 3 -31.39 4.75 -1.11
C GLU A 3 -32.66 4.82 -1.98
N GLN A 4 -32.55 5.41 -3.17
CA GLN A 4 -33.67 5.62 -4.08
C GLN A 4 -34.08 4.35 -4.82
N TYR A 5 -33.10 3.54 -5.24
CA TYR A 5 -33.33 2.37 -6.10
C TYR A 5 -33.16 1.04 -5.37
N GLY A 6 -32.57 1.03 -4.16
CA GLY A 6 -32.32 -0.19 -3.40
C GLY A 6 -31.12 -1.01 -3.90
N ASP A 7 -30.40 -0.52 -4.92
CA ASP A 7 -29.22 -1.16 -5.50
C ASP A 7 -27.92 -0.58 -4.95
N LEU A 8 -26.87 -1.41 -4.90
CA LEU A 8 -25.52 -0.97 -4.56
C LEU A 8 -24.86 -0.33 -5.77
N TYR A 9 -24.37 0.90 -5.61
CA TYR A 9 -23.64 1.65 -6.63
C TYR A 9 -22.26 2.00 -6.11
N ASN A 10 -21.26 1.82 -6.94
CA ASN A 10 -19.87 2.14 -6.64
C ASN A 10 -19.30 3.13 -7.66
N LEU A 11 -18.19 3.77 -7.29
CA LEU A 11 -17.43 4.66 -8.16
C LEU A 11 -16.11 3.96 -8.52
N GLU A 12 -15.89 3.73 -9.81
CA GLU A 12 -14.71 3.04 -10.32
C GLU A 12 -13.80 3.96 -11.11
N ALA A 13 -12.49 3.85 -10.87
CA ALA A 13 -11.47 4.42 -11.73
C ALA A 13 -11.30 3.49 -12.94
N THR A 14 -12.19 3.62 -13.92
CA THR A 14 -12.24 2.74 -15.09
C THR A 14 -10.89 2.68 -15.81
N PRO A 15 -10.40 1.50 -16.26
CA PRO A 15 -9.15 1.39 -17.02
C PRO A 15 -9.15 2.11 -18.38
N ALA A 16 -10.35 2.34 -18.95
CA ALA A 16 -10.66 3.11 -20.16
C ALA A 16 -9.64 2.97 -21.32
N GLU A 17 -9.13 1.75 -21.56
CA GLU A 17 -8.03 1.47 -22.50
C GLU A 17 -8.28 2.02 -23.91
N SER A 18 -9.47 1.79 -24.45
CA SER A 18 -9.89 2.31 -25.77
C SER A 18 -10.74 3.58 -25.64
N THR A 19 -11.41 3.78 -24.51
CA THR A 19 -12.36 4.87 -24.31
C THR A 19 -11.65 6.22 -24.25
N THR A 20 -10.48 6.29 -23.61
CA THR A 20 -9.64 7.51 -23.54
C THR A 20 -9.29 8.06 -24.92
N TYR A 21 -8.85 7.19 -25.84
CA TYR A 21 -8.59 7.56 -27.23
C TYR A 21 -9.87 7.92 -27.98
N ARG A 22 -10.89 7.04 -27.89
CA ARG A 22 -12.11 7.17 -28.70
C ARG A 22 -12.86 8.47 -28.40
N LEU A 23 -13.00 8.81 -27.11
CA LEU A 23 -13.67 10.06 -26.72
C LEU A 23 -12.86 11.27 -27.17
N ALA A 24 -11.57 11.31 -26.88
CA ALA A 24 -10.70 12.43 -27.28
C ALA A 24 -10.72 12.65 -28.81
N LYS A 25 -10.70 11.57 -29.61
CA LYS A 25 -10.80 11.63 -31.07
C LYS A 25 -12.11 12.27 -31.55
N HIS A 26 -13.25 11.89 -30.95
CA HIS A 26 -14.55 12.46 -31.32
C HIS A 26 -14.69 13.90 -30.86
N ASP A 27 -14.15 14.23 -29.69
CA ASP A 27 -14.19 15.56 -29.12
C ASP A 27 -13.34 16.54 -29.93
N VAL A 28 -12.12 16.17 -30.34
CA VAL A 28 -11.28 16.98 -31.25
C VAL A 28 -11.98 17.26 -32.57
N ALA A 29 -12.75 16.30 -33.10
CA ALA A 29 -13.50 16.50 -34.34
C ALA A 29 -14.70 17.45 -34.18
N ARG A 30 -15.25 17.57 -32.98
CA ARG A 30 -16.44 18.39 -32.70
C ARG A 30 -16.10 19.77 -32.15
N TYR A 31 -15.05 19.86 -31.35
CA TYR A 31 -14.65 21.04 -30.58
C TYR A 31 -13.18 21.35 -30.90
N PRO A 32 -12.90 22.22 -31.89
CA PRO A 32 -11.53 22.48 -32.34
C PRO A 32 -10.59 23.06 -31.27
N ASP A 33 -11.13 23.63 -30.20
CA ASP A 33 -10.43 24.24 -29.08
C ASP A 33 -10.26 23.30 -27.86
N ILE A 34 -10.73 22.04 -27.95
CA ILE A 34 -10.61 21.10 -26.84
C ILE A 34 -9.16 20.74 -26.54
N ILE A 35 -8.85 20.67 -25.25
CA ILE A 35 -7.54 20.26 -24.76
C ILE A 35 -7.57 18.77 -24.45
N THR A 36 -6.63 18.04 -25.03
CA THR A 36 -6.40 16.62 -24.73
C THR A 36 -5.07 16.45 -24.01
N ALA A 37 -4.75 15.24 -23.53
CA ALA A 37 -3.48 14.99 -22.85
C ALA A 37 -2.28 15.02 -23.81
N ALA A 38 -2.49 14.73 -25.09
CA ALA A 38 -1.45 14.77 -26.12
C ALA A 38 -1.16 16.21 -26.57
N GLN A 39 0.06 16.44 -27.07
CA GLN A 39 0.41 17.74 -27.67
C GLN A 39 -0.38 17.98 -28.96
N PRO A 40 -0.60 19.25 -29.36
CA PRO A 40 -1.26 19.57 -30.63
C PRO A 40 -0.60 18.86 -31.82
N GLY A 41 -1.42 18.23 -32.66
CA GLY A 41 -0.96 17.48 -33.84
C GLY A 41 -0.55 16.03 -33.59
N GLN A 42 -0.56 15.55 -32.34
CA GLN A 42 -0.37 14.15 -32.01
C GLN A 42 -1.71 13.39 -31.92
N THR A 43 -1.65 12.07 -31.77
CA THR A 43 -2.84 11.25 -31.53
C THR A 43 -3.49 11.65 -30.20
N PRO A 44 -4.74 12.14 -30.19
CA PRO A 44 -5.37 12.63 -28.97
C PRO A 44 -5.74 11.49 -28.04
N TYR A 45 -5.63 11.70 -26.73
CA TYR A 45 -6.16 10.80 -25.70
C TYR A 45 -6.46 11.61 -24.43
N TYR A 46 -7.29 11.04 -23.55
CA TYR A 46 -7.46 11.55 -22.19
C TYR A 46 -6.68 10.71 -21.19
N THR A 47 -6.24 11.35 -20.10
CA THR A 47 -5.66 10.65 -18.97
C THR A 47 -6.72 9.77 -18.30
N ASN A 48 -6.32 8.58 -17.88
CA ASN A 48 -7.25 7.61 -17.33
C ASN A 48 -7.75 8.03 -15.94
N SER A 49 -9.08 8.06 -15.76
CA SER A 49 -9.72 8.37 -14.47
C SER A 49 -9.17 9.65 -13.83
N SER A 50 -8.56 9.54 -12.65
CA SER A 50 -7.93 10.64 -11.91
C SER A 50 -6.41 10.49 -11.81
N HIS A 51 -5.81 9.74 -12.73
CA HIS A 51 -4.35 9.71 -12.85
C HIS A 51 -3.82 11.10 -13.20
N LEU A 52 -2.57 11.35 -12.80
CA LEU A 52 -1.83 12.51 -13.31
C LEU A 52 -1.52 12.34 -14.81
N PRO A 53 -1.37 13.44 -15.57
CA PRO A 53 -0.84 13.39 -16.92
C PRO A 53 0.48 12.60 -16.95
N VAL A 54 0.64 11.72 -17.93
CA VAL A 54 1.73 10.73 -17.96
C VAL A 54 3.13 11.35 -18.05
N GLY A 55 3.24 12.60 -18.50
CA GLY A 55 4.50 13.36 -18.55
C GLY A 55 4.73 14.33 -17.38
N TYR A 56 3.92 14.27 -16.33
CA TYR A 56 3.89 15.29 -15.26
C TYR A 56 5.16 15.31 -14.40
N THR A 57 5.60 14.17 -13.88
CA THR A 57 6.78 14.07 -13.00
C THR A 57 7.48 12.72 -13.15
N GLU A 58 8.79 12.70 -12.89
CA GLU A 58 9.61 11.48 -12.75
C GLU A 58 9.77 11.06 -11.28
N ASP A 59 9.26 11.84 -10.33
CA ASP A 59 9.30 11.52 -8.90
C ASP A 59 8.02 10.79 -8.48
N ILE A 60 8.18 9.51 -8.11
CA ILE A 60 7.06 8.66 -7.69
C ILE A 60 6.38 9.20 -6.43
N PHE A 61 7.12 9.80 -5.50
CA PHE A 61 6.55 10.27 -4.23
C PHE A 61 5.75 11.55 -4.43
N SER A 62 6.22 12.48 -5.28
CA SER A 62 5.41 13.62 -5.72
C SER A 62 4.10 13.17 -6.38
N ALA A 63 4.13 12.13 -7.21
CA ALA A 63 2.93 11.59 -7.84
C ALA A 63 1.96 10.95 -6.83
N LEU A 64 2.49 10.19 -5.86
CA LEU A 64 1.73 9.58 -4.77
C LEU A 64 1.12 10.65 -3.85
N ASP A 65 1.87 11.69 -3.48
CA ASP A 65 1.41 12.79 -2.62
C ASP A 65 0.17 13.49 -3.20
N ILE A 66 0.11 13.64 -4.52
CA ILE A 66 -1.03 14.26 -5.21
C ILE A 66 -2.21 13.27 -5.36
N GLN A 67 -1.94 12.01 -5.70
CA GLN A 67 -3.00 11.06 -6.06
C GLN A 67 -3.63 10.33 -4.88
N ASP A 68 -2.92 10.15 -3.76
CA ASP A 68 -3.36 9.31 -2.64
C ASP A 68 -4.75 9.68 -2.11
N ASP A 69 -4.97 10.97 -1.82
CA ASP A 69 -6.23 11.45 -1.24
C ASP A 69 -7.42 11.37 -2.21
N LEU A 70 -7.16 11.45 -3.53
CA LEU A 70 -8.21 11.39 -4.55
C LEU A 70 -8.54 9.95 -4.92
N GLN A 71 -7.53 9.11 -5.09
CA GLN A 71 -7.71 7.71 -5.46
C GLN A 71 -8.44 6.91 -4.36
N THR A 72 -8.25 7.27 -3.09
CA THR A 72 -8.98 6.65 -1.96
C THR A 72 -10.47 7.01 -1.92
N ARG A 73 -10.95 7.92 -2.77
CA ARG A 73 -12.38 8.26 -2.88
C ARG A 73 -13.17 7.31 -3.78
N TYR A 74 -12.49 6.52 -4.61
CA TYR A 74 -13.15 5.46 -5.36
C TYR A 74 -13.59 4.36 -4.40
N THR A 75 -14.85 3.94 -4.52
CA THR A 75 -15.46 2.91 -3.67
C THR A 75 -15.43 1.52 -4.33
N SER A 76 -14.98 1.45 -5.59
CA SER A 76 -14.72 0.23 -6.34
C SER A 76 -13.21 0.03 -6.51
N GLY A 77 -12.75 -0.23 -7.72
CA GLY A 77 -11.35 -0.31 -8.10
C GLY A 77 -10.72 1.05 -8.36
N THR A 78 -9.52 1.22 -7.81
CA THR A 78 -8.51 2.18 -8.25
C THR A 78 -7.15 1.48 -8.32
N VAL A 79 -6.21 2.03 -9.07
CA VAL A 79 -4.83 1.56 -9.12
C VAL A 79 -3.87 2.72 -9.35
N PHE A 80 -2.77 2.76 -8.60
CA PHE A 80 -1.63 3.60 -8.94
C PHE A 80 -0.58 2.78 -9.73
N HIS A 81 -0.18 3.26 -10.90
CA HIS A 81 0.85 2.60 -11.70
C HIS A 81 2.21 3.25 -11.47
N ALA A 82 3.12 2.56 -10.78
CA ALA A 82 4.53 2.94 -10.74
C ALA A 82 5.22 2.39 -12.00
N PHE A 83 5.26 3.18 -13.08
CA PHE A 83 6.00 2.84 -14.30
C PHE A 83 7.49 3.12 -14.09
N LEU A 84 8.33 2.09 -13.98
CA LEU A 84 9.71 2.18 -13.48
C LEU A 84 10.80 2.22 -14.58
N GLY A 85 10.40 2.14 -15.85
CA GLY A 85 11.33 2.02 -16.98
C GLY A 85 12.00 0.67 -17.10
N GLU A 86 12.82 0.30 -16.15
CA GLU A 86 13.41 -1.04 -16.09
C GLU A 86 13.18 -1.70 -14.74
N LYS A 87 13.57 -2.97 -14.65
CA LYS A 87 13.50 -3.69 -13.38
C LYS A 87 14.41 -3.01 -12.36
N LEU A 88 13.98 -2.98 -11.11
CA LEU A 88 14.83 -2.50 -10.02
C LEU A 88 16.09 -3.38 -9.88
N PRO A 89 17.21 -2.83 -9.36
CA PRO A 89 18.48 -3.54 -9.29
C PRO A 89 18.40 -4.88 -8.56
N ASP A 90 17.59 -4.95 -7.49
CA ASP A 90 17.36 -6.17 -6.72
C ASP A 90 15.98 -6.21 -6.05
N TRP A 91 15.65 -7.38 -5.50
CA TRP A 91 14.39 -7.60 -4.79
C TRP A 91 14.27 -6.78 -3.50
N LYS A 92 15.39 -6.40 -2.88
CA LYS A 92 15.40 -5.58 -1.65
C LYS A 92 14.94 -4.16 -1.95
N SER A 93 15.39 -3.61 -3.07
CA SER A 93 14.98 -2.30 -3.59
C SER A 93 13.47 -2.29 -3.87
N ALA A 94 12.96 -3.34 -4.52
CA ALA A 94 11.52 -3.50 -4.73
C ALA A 94 10.75 -3.61 -3.41
N ALA A 95 11.20 -4.46 -2.48
CA ALA A 95 10.55 -4.64 -1.18
C ALA A 95 10.55 -3.35 -0.34
N ASN A 96 11.65 -2.59 -0.36
CA ASN A 96 11.76 -1.31 0.35
C ASN A 96 10.83 -0.26 -0.25
N LEU A 97 10.73 -0.17 -1.58
CA LEU A 97 9.79 0.75 -2.23
C LEU A 97 8.35 0.39 -1.90
N VAL A 98 7.97 -0.88 -2.03
CA VAL A 98 6.62 -1.38 -1.65
C VAL A 98 6.31 -1.05 -0.20
N ARG A 99 7.22 -1.38 0.73
CA ARG A 99 7.08 -1.07 2.16
C ARG A 99 6.89 0.43 2.38
N LYS A 100 7.73 1.26 1.78
CA LYS A 100 7.67 2.72 1.92
C LYS A 100 6.35 3.26 1.39
N ILE A 101 5.84 2.75 0.27
CA ILE A 101 4.51 3.16 -0.21
C ILE A 101 3.40 2.71 0.75
N ALA A 102 3.42 1.44 1.17
CA ALA A 102 2.40 0.89 2.08
C ALA A 102 2.34 1.57 3.45
N GLU A 103 3.50 1.96 4.00
CA GLU A 103 3.60 2.63 5.29
C GLU A 103 3.12 4.09 5.16
N ASN A 104 3.43 4.78 4.05
CA ASN A 104 3.26 6.24 3.97
C ASN A 104 2.01 6.70 3.20
N TYR A 105 1.29 5.81 2.52
CA TYR A 105 0.13 6.14 1.69
C TYR A 105 -1.05 5.19 1.94
N LYS A 106 -2.26 5.64 1.63
CA LYS A 106 -3.53 4.93 1.87
C LYS A 106 -4.08 4.23 0.63
N LEU A 107 -3.48 4.47 -0.54
CA LEU A 107 -3.84 3.85 -1.81
C LEU A 107 -4.07 2.33 -1.66
N PRO A 108 -5.27 1.82 -2.03
CA PRO A 108 -5.62 0.42 -1.79
C PRO A 108 -4.89 -0.53 -2.74
N TYR A 109 -4.44 -0.03 -3.89
CA TYR A 109 -3.77 -0.84 -4.90
C TYR A 109 -2.76 -0.02 -5.70
N TYR A 110 -1.54 -0.53 -5.79
CA TYR A 110 -0.49 0.01 -6.62
C TYR A 110 0.33 -1.11 -7.27
N THR A 111 0.99 -0.80 -8.39
CA THR A 111 1.77 -1.77 -9.17
C THR A 111 3.20 -1.28 -9.36
N MET A 112 4.17 -2.19 -9.31
CA MET A 112 5.54 -1.96 -9.78
C MET A 112 5.64 -2.47 -11.22
N SER A 113 5.78 -1.56 -12.17
CA SER A 113 5.60 -1.84 -13.61
C SER A 113 6.84 -1.47 -14.42
N PRO A 114 7.90 -2.30 -14.42
CA PRO A 114 9.04 -2.11 -15.33
C PRO A 114 8.67 -2.35 -16.79
N THR A 115 9.30 -1.64 -17.70
CA THR A 115 9.34 -1.99 -19.13
C THR A 115 10.46 -3.01 -19.35
N TYR A 116 10.22 -3.98 -20.23
CA TYR A 116 11.22 -4.97 -20.62
C TYR A 116 11.02 -5.38 -22.06
N SER A 117 12.05 -5.98 -22.65
CA SER A 117 12.01 -6.42 -24.05
C SER A 117 12.28 -7.91 -24.15
N VAL A 118 11.80 -8.55 -25.21
CA VAL A 118 12.02 -9.98 -25.46
C VAL A 118 12.57 -10.18 -26.86
N CYS A 119 13.78 -10.74 -26.95
CA CYS A 119 14.35 -11.24 -28.19
C CYS A 119 13.93 -12.70 -28.41
N LYS A 120 13.57 -13.06 -29.65
CA LYS A 120 13.24 -14.46 -30.00
C LYS A 120 14.41 -15.43 -29.80
N ASN A 121 15.64 -14.94 -29.91
CA ASN A 121 16.86 -15.77 -29.82
C ASN A 121 17.47 -15.76 -28.41
N HIS A 122 17.50 -14.59 -27.77
CA HIS A 122 18.22 -14.39 -26.49
C HIS A 122 17.29 -14.20 -25.27
N GLY A 123 15.97 -14.15 -25.48
CA GLY A 123 14.99 -14.06 -24.40
C GLY A 123 14.90 -12.66 -23.80
N TYR A 124 14.81 -12.60 -22.47
CA TYR A 124 14.54 -11.38 -21.72
C TYR A 124 15.68 -10.36 -21.81
N LEU A 125 15.33 -9.11 -22.09
CA LEU A 125 16.20 -7.95 -22.11
C LEU A 125 15.67 -6.88 -21.16
N VAL A 126 16.58 -6.22 -20.44
CA VAL A 126 16.24 -5.20 -19.46
C VAL A 126 15.85 -3.89 -20.17
N GLY A 127 14.72 -3.32 -19.77
CA GLY A 127 14.24 -2.03 -20.27
C GLY A 127 13.67 -2.07 -21.67
N GLU A 128 13.45 -0.89 -22.23
CA GLU A 128 12.96 -0.66 -23.58
C GLU A 128 14.11 -0.76 -24.60
N GLN A 129 14.17 -1.87 -25.33
CA GLN A 129 15.17 -2.12 -26.35
C GLN A 129 14.48 -2.68 -27.58
N TYR A 130 14.27 -1.89 -28.62
CA TYR A 130 13.63 -2.33 -29.88
C TYR A 130 14.49 -3.24 -30.75
N VAL A 131 15.81 -3.25 -30.52
CA VAL A 131 16.79 -4.05 -31.24
C VAL A 131 17.62 -4.82 -30.22
N CYS A 132 17.77 -6.12 -30.43
CA CYS A 132 18.55 -6.96 -29.55
C CYS A 132 20.05 -6.59 -29.66
N PRO A 133 20.74 -6.30 -28.53
CA PRO A 133 22.15 -5.91 -28.56
C PRO A 133 23.07 -7.07 -28.95
N GLU A 134 22.60 -8.31 -28.86
CA GLU A 134 23.40 -9.51 -29.13
C GLU A 134 23.32 -9.97 -30.60
N CYS A 135 22.12 -10.00 -31.22
CA CYS A 135 21.97 -10.43 -32.62
C CYS A 135 21.50 -9.35 -33.59
N GLY A 136 21.17 -8.14 -33.13
CA GLY A 136 20.64 -7.06 -33.98
C GLY A 136 19.23 -7.28 -34.52
N CYS A 137 18.52 -8.32 -34.11
CA CYS A 137 17.13 -8.57 -34.51
C CYS A 137 16.15 -7.69 -33.73
N GLU A 138 14.98 -7.42 -34.32
CA GLU A 138 13.86 -6.75 -33.64
C GLU A 138 13.39 -7.56 -32.42
N THR A 139 12.98 -6.84 -31.37
CA THR A 139 12.47 -7.39 -30.11
C THR A 139 10.99 -7.05 -29.93
N GLU A 140 10.34 -7.71 -28.97
CA GLU A 140 9.02 -7.30 -28.48
C GLU A 140 9.18 -6.53 -27.17
N VAL A 141 8.92 -5.22 -27.19
CA VAL A 141 8.85 -4.39 -25.98
C VAL A 141 7.52 -4.62 -25.27
N TYR A 142 7.57 -5.02 -24.00
CA TYR A 142 6.42 -5.21 -23.13
C TYR A 142 6.37 -4.12 -22.07
N SER A 143 5.19 -3.53 -21.91
CA SER A 143 4.88 -2.65 -20.80
C SER A 143 3.45 -2.90 -20.33
N ARG A 144 3.12 -2.43 -19.13
CA ARG A 144 1.74 -2.48 -18.63
C ARG A 144 0.92 -1.40 -19.33
N ILE A 145 -0.18 -1.80 -19.95
CA ILE A 145 -1.07 -0.86 -20.66
C ILE A 145 -2.01 -0.16 -19.67
N THR A 146 -2.81 -0.95 -18.96
CA THR A 146 -3.75 -0.52 -17.92
C THR A 146 -3.70 -1.55 -16.79
N GLY A 147 -4.26 -2.75 -17.00
CA GLY A 147 -4.32 -3.82 -15.99
C GLY A 147 -3.31 -4.94 -16.17
N TYR A 148 -2.67 -5.08 -17.33
CA TYR A 148 -1.84 -6.24 -17.68
C TYR A 148 -0.69 -5.88 -18.64
N TYR A 149 0.29 -6.77 -18.77
CA TYR A 149 1.41 -6.61 -19.71
C TYR A 149 0.99 -7.04 -21.12
N ARG A 150 1.39 -6.23 -22.10
CA ARG A 150 1.14 -6.50 -23.51
C ARG A 150 2.29 -5.89 -24.34
N PRO A 151 2.62 -6.44 -25.52
CA PRO A 151 3.57 -5.81 -26.42
C PRO A 151 3.09 -4.40 -26.80
N VAL A 152 3.98 -3.40 -26.70
CA VAL A 152 3.67 -1.99 -27.01
C VAL A 152 3.18 -1.84 -28.46
N LYS A 153 3.73 -2.62 -29.40
CA LYS A 153 3.26 -2.67 -30.79
C LYS A 153 1.79 -3.07 -30.97
N ASN A 154 1.20 -3.71 -29.95
CA ASN A 154 -0.20 -4.14 -29.96
C ASN A 154 -1.11 -3.16 -29.20
N PHE A 155 -0.62 -2.00 -28.79
CA PHE A 155 -1.42 -0.95 -28.16
C PHE A 155 -2.23 -0.22 -29.23
N ASN A 156 -3.41 0.28 -28.88
CA ASN A 156 -4.15 1.18 -29.77
C ASN A 156 -3.41 2.53 -29.92
N ASP A 157 -3.75 3.32 -30.94
CA ASP A 157 -3.05 4.57 -31.25
C ASP A 157 -2.91 5.52 -30.06
N GLY A 158 -3.98 5.68 -29.27
CA GLY A 158 -3.95 6.58 -28.11
C GLY A 158 -3.09 6.04 -26.97
N LYS A 159 -3.12 4.72 -26.71
CA LYS A 159 -2.23 4.10 -25.72
C LYS A 159 -0.77 4.05 -26.16
N ALA A 160 -0.52 3.93 -27.47
CA ALA A 160 0.82 4.07 -28.02
C ALA A 160 1.34 5.50 -27.88
N GLN A 161 0.48 6.52 -28.05
CA GLN A 161 0.85 7.92 -27.80
C GLN A 161 1.06 8.20 -26.30
N GLU A 162 0.17 7.72 -25.44
CA GLU A 162 0.32 7.80 -23.98
C GLU A 162 1.64 7.17 -23.51
N PHE A 163 2.04 6.03 -24.09
CA PHE A 163 3.33 5.40 -23.79
C PHE A 163 4.51 6.29 -24.19
N LYS A 164 4.45 6.93 -25.37
CA LYS A 164 5.51 7.84 -25.84
C LYS A 164 5.65 9.11 -25.00
N ASP A 165 4.53 9.65 -24.53
CA ASP A 165 4.51 10.89 -23.74
C ASP A 165 4.87 10.64 -22.26
N ARG A 166 4.96 9.37 -21.85
CA ARG A 166 5.14 8.96 -20.47
C ARG A 166 6.55 9.30 -19.99
N LYS A 167 6.61 9.94 -18.83
CA LYS A 167 7.81 9.98 -18.01
C LYS A 167 7.75 8.85 -17.00
N GLU A 168 8.76 7.99 -17.05
CA GLU A 168 8.89 6.88 -16.12
C GLU A 168 9.50 7.38 -14.81
N TYR A 169 9.14 6.75 -13.70
CA TYR A 169 9.62 7.15 -12.39
C TYR A 169 11.06 6.71 -12.18
N VAL A 170 11.91 7.67 -11.81
CA VAL A 170 13.32 7.42 -11.50
C VAL A 170 13.47 7.30 -9.98
N ILE A 171 13.52 6.07 -9.48
CA ILE A 171 13.48 5.78 -8.05
C ILE A 171 14.67 6.39 -7.31
N GLU A 172 15.85 6.44 -7.93
CA GLU A 172 17.07 7.02 -7.36
C GLU A 172 16.96 8.54 -7.15
N ARG A 173 16.10 9.21 -7.94
CA ARG A 173 15.88 10.67 -7.86
C ARG A 173 14.59 11.03 -7.12
N SER A 174 13.81 10.04 -6.73
CA SER A 174 12.51 10.24 -6.09
C SER A 174 12.67 10.58 -4.60
N ILE A 175 12.06 11.67 -4.15
CA ILE A 175 12.22 12.17 -2.78
C ILE A 175 10.86 12.20 -2.08
N MET A 176 10.73 11.43 -1.02
CA MET A 176 9.53 11.45 -0.19
C MET A 176 9.54 12.67 0.72
N GLN A 177 8.64 13.61 0.47
CA GLN A 177 8.48 14.83 1.28
C GLN A 177 7.48 14.63 2.42
N ARG A 178 6.51 13.72 2.22
CA ARG A 178 5.49 13.39 3.22
C ARG A 178 6.12 12.76 4.46
N LYS A 179 5.85 13.35 5.62
CA LYS A 179 6.06 12.65 6.90
C LYS A 179 5.06 11.51 6.96
N SER A 180 5.51 10.36 7.43
CA SER A 180 4.75 9.10 7.38
C SER A 180 3.29 9.26 7.81
N VAL A 181 2.37 8.84 6.93
CA VAL A 181 0.93 8.79 7.26
C VAL A 181 0.63 7.60 8.15
N VAL A 182 1.53 6.60 8.23
CA VAL A 182 1.80 5.98 9.53
C VAL A 182 2.38 7.05 10.47
N ASN A 183 1.47 7.83 11.03
CA ASN A 183 1.17 7.54 12.41
C ASN A 183 0.86 6.03 12.47
N LEU A 184 1.89 5.19 12.71
CA LEU A 184 1.81 4.44 13.95
C LEU A 184 1.51 5.57 14.90
N SER A 185 0.24 5.72 15.22
CA SER A 185 -0.07 6.49 16.38
C SER A 185 0.90 5.90 17.40
N GLU A 186 1.91 6.69 17.79
CA GLU A 186 1.85 7.16 19.17
C GLU A 186 0.40 7.53 19.38
N THR A 187 -0.42 6.50 19.64
CA THR A 187 -1.57 6.66 20.44
C THR A 187 -0.88 7.08 21.71
N THR A 188 -0.79 8.39 21.93
CA THR A 188 -1.27 8.90 23.19
C THR A 188 -2.66 8.30 23.32
N GLU A 189 -2.67 7.05 23.78
CA GLU A 189 -3.86 6.38 24.25
C GLU A 189 -4.45 7.35 25.25
N PRO A 190 -5.77 7.57 25.26
CA PRO A 190 -6.37 8.17 26.44
C PRO A 190 -5.83 7.36 27.62
N GLU A 191 -5.11 8.04 28.52
CA GLU A 191 -4.51 7.41 29.70
C GLU A 191 -5.62 6.63 30.39
N ALA A 192 -5.58 5.30 30.25
CA ALA A 192 -6.54 4.48 30.97
C ALA A 192 -6.16 4.58 32.45
N PRO A 193 -7.15 4.76 33.34
CA PRO A 193 -6.87 4.98 34.75
C PRO A 193 -6.05 3.81 35.31
N ALA A 194 -4.98 4.14 36.03
CA ALA A 194 -4.07 3.19 36.63
C ALA A 194 -4.83 2.16 37.49
N GLU A 195 -4.86 0.92 37.03
CA GLU A 195 -5.17 -0.25 37.84
C GLU A 195 -3.87 -1.04 38.04
N ASP A 196 -3.64 -1.57 39.24
CA ASP A 196 -2.39 -2.26 39.61
C ASP A 196 -2.21 -3.64 38.93
N GLN A 197 -3.13 -4.05 38.06
CA GLN A 197 -3.19 -5.42 37.53
C GLN A 197 -3.19 -5.48 35.99
N VAL A 198 -2.45 -6.45 35.44
CA VAL A 198 -2.42 -6.75 34.01
C VAL A 198 -3.76 -7.39 33.57
N LEU A 199 -4.40 -6.85 32.53
CA LEU A 199 -5.65 -7.39 31.97
C LEU A 199 -5.42 -8.02 30.59
N LEU A 200 -5.92 -9.23 30.36
CA LEU A 200 -5.93 -9.89 29.04
C LEU A 200 -7.36 -9.96 28.50
N PHE A 201 -7.67 -9.13 27.51
CA PHE A 201 -8.92 -9.20 26.77
C PHE A 201 -8.87 -10.34 25.75
N ALA A 202 -9.83 -11.25 25.84
CA ALA A 202 -9.96 -12.44 25.01
C ALA A 202 -11.41 -12.64 24.53
N THR A 203 -11.60 -13.45 23.49
CA THR A 203 -12.92 -13.96 23.09
C THR A 203 -12.98 -15.48 23.27
N ARG A 204 -14.18 -16.04 23.43
CA ARG A 204 -14.39 -17.46 23.80
C ARG A 204 -13.79 -18.45 22.79
N THR A 205 -13.75 -18.08 21.51
CA THR A 205 -13.34 -18.95 20.40
C THR A 205 -11.97 -18.63 19.81
N CYS A 206 -11.22 -17.69 20.39
CA CYS A 206 -9.96 -17.18 19.82
C CYS A 206 -8.75 -18.12 20.08
N PRO A 207 -8.16 -18.76 19.05
CA PRO A 207 -6.99 -19.62 19.21
C PRO A 207 -5.73 -18.84 19.63
N ASN A 208 -5.58 -17.61 19.13
CA ASN A 208 -4.48 -16.71 19.48
C ASN A 208 -4.51 -16.31 20.96
N CYS A 209 -5.69 -16.28 21.58
CA CYS A 209 -5.86 -15.95 22.99
C CYS A 209 -5.30 -17.07 23.89
N LYS A 210 -5.53 -18.33 23.51
CA LYS A 210 -4.91 -19.49 24.19
C LYS A 210 -3.39 -19.46 24.11
N MET A 211 -2.83 -18.98 22.99
CA MET A 211 -1.38 -18.80 22.85
C MET A 211 -0.85 -17.66 23.73
N ALA A 212 -1.54 -16.51 23.76
CA ALA A 212 -1.20 -15.40 24.65
C ALA A 212 -1.18 -15.82 26.12
N GLU A 213 -2.19 -16.58 26.57
CA GLU A 213 -2.24 -17.16 27.91
C GLU A 213 -1.02 -18.06 28.20
N ARG A 214 -0.60 -18.89 27.24
CA ARG A 214 0.60 -19.73 27.41
C ARG A 214 1.86 -18.89 27.60
N PHE A 215 2.05 -17.82 26.83
CA PHE A 215 3.22 -16.95 26.93
C PHE A 215 3.27 -16.25 28.29
N LEU A 216 2.14 -15.70 28.74
CA LEU A 216 2.06 -15.02 30.04
C LEU A 216 2.36 -15.98 31.20
N ASN A 217 1.78 -17.18 31.17
CA ASN A 217 2.04 -18.22 32.17
C ASN A 217 3.50 -18.69 32.16
N GLN A 218 4.12 -18.85 30.98
CA GLN A 218 5.53 -19.22 30.86
C GLN A 218 6.48 -18.15 31.39
N ALA A 219 6.12 -16.89 31.22
CA ALA A 219 6.88 -15.75 31.75
C ALA A 219 6.58 -15.46 33.25
N GLY A 220 5.64 -16.18 33.87
CA GLY A 220 5.26 -15.96 35.27
C GLY A 220 4.54 -14.64 35.52
N ILE A 221 3.92 -14.04 34.50
CA ILE A 221 3.22 -12.76 34.61
C ILE A 221 1.79 -13.03 35.06
N ALA A 222 1.40 -12.49 36.22
CA ALA A 222 0.03 -12.58 36.70
C ALA A 222 -0.88 -11.65 35.88
N TYR A 223 -2.04 -12.15 35.45
CA TYR A 223 -3.02 -11.40 34.66
C TYR A 223 -4.44 -11.78 35.03
N GLN A 224 -5.39 -10.86 34.85
CA GLN A 224 -6.83 -11.13 34.87
C GLN A 224 -7.34 -11.24 33.44
N LYS A 225 -8.03 -12.36 33.14
CA LYS A 225 -8.65 -12.58 31.84
C LYS A 225 -10.02 -11.92 31.81
N VAL A 226 -10.26 -11.09 30.80
CA VAL A 226 -11.54 -10.41 30.54
C VAL A 226 -12.10 -10.96 29.22
N ILE A 227 -13.34 -11.47 29.26
CA ILE A 227 -14.02 -11.89 28.03
C ILE A 227 -14.73 -10.67 27.44
N ALA A 228 -14.28 -10.22 26.27
CA ALA A 228 -14.74 -8.97 25.66
C ALA A 228 -16.26 -8.92 25.46
N ASP A 229 -16.89 -10.05 25.14
CA ASP A 229 -18.34 -10.13 24.92
C ASP A 229 -19.17 -10.04 26.22
N GLU A 230 -18.55 -10.26 27.38
CA GLU A 230 -19.21 -10.27 28.69
C GLU A 230 -19.05 -8.93 29.42
N GLU A 231 -18.02 -8.15 29.07
CA GLU A 231 -17.63 -6.92 29.76
C GLU A 231 -17.53 -5.72 28.80
N PRO A 232 -18.62 -5.31 28.15
CA PRO A 232 -18.61 -4.24 27.15
C PRO A 232 -18.16 -2.90 27.73
N GLU A 233 -18.40 -2.65 29.02
CA GLU A 233 -17.96 -1.44 29.71
C GLU A 233 -16.43 -1.35 29.79
N LEU A 234 -15.75 -2.47 30.06
CA LEU A 234 -14.27 -2.54 30.07
C LEU A 234 -13.69 -2.45 28.66
N VAL A 235 -14.34 -3.08 27.68
CA VAL A 235 -13.97 -2.98 26.25
C VAL A 235 -14.03 -1.52 25.78
N GLN A 236 -15.07 -0.78 26.18
CA GLN A 236 -15.19 0.64 25.88
C GLN A 236 -14.18 1.48 26.69
N LYS A 237 -14.00 1.20 27.98
CA LYS A 237 -13.06 1.90 28.87
C LYS A 237 -11.62 1.88 28.35
N TYR A 238 -11.17 0.73 27.84
CA TYR A 238 -9.80 0.52 27.35
C TYR A 238 -9.67 0.59 25.82
N ASP A 239 -10.75 0.95 25.12
CA ASP A 239 -10.80 1.08 23.66
C ASP A 239 -10.25 -0.17 22.94
N ILE A 240 -10.89 -1.31 23.23
CA ILE A 240 -10.48 -2.64 22.74
C ILE A 240 -11.27 -2.97 21.46
N HIS A 241 -10.56 -3.15 20.34
CA HIS A 241 -11.17 -3.50 19.05
C HIS A 241 -10.84 -4.93 18.56
N GLN A 242 -9.92 -5.62 19.21
CA GLN A 242 -9.48 -6.95 18.81
C GLN A 242 -9.00 -7.79 19.99
N ALA A 243 -9.04 -9.11 19.83
CA ALA A 243 -8.53 -10.08 20.80
C ALA A 243 -7.45 -10.99 20.16
N PRO A 244 -6.36 -11.34 20.87
CA PRO A 244 -6.05 -10.92 22.24
C PRO A 244 -5.48 -9.50 22.31
N THR A 245 -5.82 -8.78 23.38
CA THR A 245 -5.20 -7.48 23.75
C THR A 245 -4.83 -7.52 25.23
N LEU A 246 -3.59 -7.13 25.56
CA LEU A 246 -3.08 -7.09 26.92
C LEU A 246 -2.95 -5.63 27.37
N ILE A 247 -3.41 -5.31 28.58
CA ILE A 247 -3.22 -4.02 29.24
C ILE A 247 -2.24 -4.23 30.38
N VAL A 248 -1.11 -3.54 30.37
CA VAL A 248 -0.03 -3.66 31.36
C VAL A 248 0.10 -2.35 32.14
N PRO A 249 0.07 -2.34 33.47
CA PRO A 249 0.29 -1.13 34.26
C PRO A 249 1.73 -0.62 34.11
N ASN A 250 1.90 0.68 33.90
CA ASN A 250 3.20 1.37 33.80
C ASN A 250 3.20 2.64 34.67
N GLY A 251 3.18 2.44 36.00
CA GLY A 251 3.12 3.54 36.96
C GLY A 251 1.75 4.22 36.96
N SER A 252 1.68 5.48 36.52
CA SER A 252 0.44 6.26 36.50
C SER A 252 -0.44 6.03 35.26
N SER A 253 0.01 5.22 34.30
CA SER A 253 -0.72 4.89 33.07
C SER A 253 -0.68 3.39 32.78
N SER A 254 -1.43 2.93 31.76
CA SER A 254 -1.38 1.56 31.28
C SER A 254 -0.94 1.49 29.82
N GLU A 255 -0.15 0.48 29.46
CA GLU A 255 0.28 0.17 28.09
C GLU A 255 -0.63 -0.89 27.47
N LYS A 256 -1.16 -0.62 26.26
CA LYS A 256 -1.94 -1.59 25.49
C LYS A 256 -1.08 -2.32 24.45
N ILE A 257 -1.07 -3.64 24.53
CA ILE A 257 -0.34 -4.54 23.65
C ILE A 257 -1.33 -5.42 22.88
N VAL A 258 -1.51 -5.09 21.61
CA VAL A 258 -2.45 -5.76 20.71
C VAL A 258 -1.80 -6.93 19.98
N ASN A 259 -2.56 -8.01 19.77
CA ASN A 259 -2.20 -9.25 19.08
C ASN A 259 -1.20 -10.18 19.80
N VAL A 260 -1.23 -11.46 19.43
CA VAL A 260 -0.44 -12.53 20.07
C VAL A 260 1.07 -12.41 19.86
N SER A 261 1.51 -11.89 18.71
CA SER A 261 2.93 -11.75 18.37
C SER A 261 3.60 -10.68 19.24
N ASN A 262 2.91 -9.57 19.48
CA ASN A 262 3.40 -8.49 20.33
C ASN A 262 3.40 -8.92 21.81
N ILE A 263 2.36 -9.62 22.26
CA ILE A 263 2.31 -10.20 23.61
C ILE A 263 3.49 -11.14 23.84
N ARG A 264 3.81 -11.99 22.86
CA ARG A 264 5.00 -12.86 22.93
C ARG A 264 6.28 -12.06 23.12
N ARG A 265 6.51 -11.02 22.31
CA ARG A 265 7.70 -10.17 22.42
C ARG A 265 7.81 -9.50 23.79
N PHE A 266 6.69 -9.02 24.32
CA PHE A 266 6.61 -8.47 25.67
C PHE A 266 7.02 -9.51 26.74
N THR A 267 6.47 -10.73 26.66
CA THR A 267 6.83 -11.80 27.62
C THR A 267 8.30 -12.22 27.54
N GLU A 268 8.90 -12.23 26.34
CA GLU A 268 10.33 -12.53 26.15
C GLU A 268 11.21 -11.43 26.75
N GLN A 269 10.82 -10.15 26.61
CA GLN A 269 11.53 -9.02 27.20
C GLN A 269 11.43 -8.99 28.72
N ALA A 270 10.24 -9.21 29.27
CA ALA A 270 10.00 -9.28 30.71
C ALA A 270 10.80 -10.42 31.36
N ALA A 271 10.84 -11.59 30.72
CA ALA A 271 11.65 -12.72 31.18
C ALA A 271 13.15 -12.39 31.21
N LEU A 272 13.67 -11.69 30.20
CA LEU A 272 15.07 -11.24 30.17
C LEU A 272 15.38 -10.24 31.30
N GLN A 273 14.49 -9.29 31.55
CA GLN A 273 14.66 -8.30 32.62
C GLN A 273 14.65 -8.95 34.01
N MET A 274 13.77 -9.93 34.25
CA MET A 274 13.75 -10.69 35.50
C MET A 274 15.04 -11.51 35.70
N GLN A 275 15.59 -12.11 34.64
CA GLN A 275 16.86 -12.83 34.70
C GLN A 275 18.04 -11.89 35.02
N HIS A 276 18.09 -10.70 34.42
CA HIS A 276 19.13 -9.71 34.70
C HIS A 276 19.03 -9.15 36.12
N ALA A 277 17.82 -8.89 36.62
CA ALA A 277 17.60 -8.44 38.00
C ALA A 277 17.99 -9.50 39.04
N ALA A 278 17.69 -10.78 38.79
CA ALA A 278 18.10 -11.89 39.65
C ALA A 278 19.62 -12.11 39.65
N ALA A 279 20.30 -11.86 38.52
CA ALA A 279 21.76 -11.92 38.45
C ALA A 279 22.44 -10.77 39.22
N ALA A 280 21.86 -9.57 39.18
CA ALA A 280 22.38 -8.40 39.89
C ALA A 280 22.17 -8.45 41.41
N ALA A 281 21.14 -9.15 41.90
CA ALA A 281 20.88 -9.32 43.33
C ALA A 281 21.73 -10.42 44.01
N ASN A 282 22.40 -11.27 43.21
CA ASN A 282 23.27 -12.36 43.68
C ASN A 282 24.77 -12.04 43.52
N ALA A 283 25.11 -10.82 43.11
CA ALA A 283 26.47 -10.28 43.01
C ALA A 283 26.73 -9.26 44.13
#